data_AF-A0A944GV12-F1
#
_entry.id   AF-A0A944GV12-F1
#
_cell.length_a   1.000
_cell.length_b   1.000
_cell.length_c   1.000
_cell.angle_alpha   90.00
_cell.angle_beta   90.00
_cell.angle_gamma   90.00
#
_symmetry.space_group_name_H-M   'P 1'
#
loop_
_entity.id
_entity.type
_entity.pdbx_description
1 polymer ?
#
loop_
_entity_poly.entity_id
_entity_poly.type
_entity_poly.pdbx_seq_one_letter_code
_entity_poly.pdbx_strand_id
1 'polypeptide(L)'
;MSPLSGLLCVIAGIGIYCAMPKQRLPTGAVRPAVQPGVLVTDAIGYVIGVPLFCLSLLGAAYGTGSATSLLFLTLLIPASFSILIFMTAIRQETSWIRFFGNGFEVTQLGLKARVRYTDLSSMRVRQVRLSRGLGWFFATLGSGTRRRIALLGDAEDSKTLIFVSKGGTEFAVSSEMIPDLQRVLIGMDRAGVELPEGISERERKKIRRVRERMYRKPDEPNMEQLDVARIAATVRKYQQRNA
;
A
#
# COMPACT_ATOMS: atom_id res chain seq x y z
N MET A 1 0.18 -38.20 22.63
CA MET A 1 0.61 -37.78 21.28
C MET A 1 2.08 -38.12 21.12
N SER A 2 2.44 -38.99 20.19
CA SER A 2 3.84 -39.32 19.94
C SER A 2 4.55 -38.14 19.27
N PRO A 3 5.86 -37.90 19.51
CA PRO A 3 6.61 -36.85 18.82
C PRO A 3 6.54 -36.95 17.28
N LEU A 4 6.36 -38.17 16.76
CA LEU A 4 6.07 -38.44 15.35
C LEU A 4 4.79 -37.76 14.85
N SER A 5 3.71 -37.80 15.63
CA SER A 5 2.45 -37.12 15.28
C SER A 5 2.60 -35.60 15.24
N GLY A 6 3.40 -35.03 16.15
CA GLY A 6 3.74 -33.60 16.14
C GLY A 6 4.54 -33.20 14.89
N LEU A 7 5.58 -33.99 14.55
CA LEU A 7 6.39 -33.76 13.34
C LEU A 7 5.55 -33.83 12.07
N LEU A 8 4.66 -34.82 11.96
CA LEU A 8 3.74 -34.96 10.82
C LEU A 8 2.78 -33.77 10.69
N CYS A 9 2.27 -33.25 11.81
CA CYS A 9 1.43 -32.03 11.79
C CYS A 9 2.21 -30.79 11.33
N VAL A 10 3.47 -30.64 11.73
CA VAL A 10 4.33 -29.52 11.26
C VAL A 10 4.61 -29.64 9.76
N ILE A 11 4.97 -30.83 9.28
CA ILE A 11 5.20 -31.09 7.86
C ILE A 11 3.92 -30.84 7.04
N ALA A 12 2.76 -31.31 7.53
CA ALA A 12 1.48 -31.04 6.90
C ALA A 12 1.16 -29.55 6.86
N GLY A 13 1.43 -28.81 7.94
CA GLY A 13 1.26 -27.35 8.01
C GLY A 13 2.13 -26.62 6.97
N ILE A 14 3.40 -26.99 6.85
CA ILE A 14 4.31 -26.43 5.82
C ILE A 14 3.81 -26.77 4.41
N GLY A 15 3.34 -28.00 4.20
CA GLY A 15 2.78 -28.44 2.92
C GLY A 15 1.54 -27.64 2.51
N ILE A 16 0.61 -27.44 3.45
CA ILE A 16 -0.60 -26.60 3.23
C ILE A 16 -0.18 -25.16 2.93
N TYR A 17 0.78 -24.61 3.67
CA TYR A 17 1.29 -23.25 3.47
C TYR A 17 1.87 -23.07 2.06
N CYS A 18 2.71 -24.01 1.61
CA CYS A 18 3.30 -23.96 0.28
C CYS A 18 2.27 -24.15 -0.85
N ALA A 19 1.19 -24.90 -0.57
CA ALA A 19 0.11 -25.15 -1.52
C ALA A 19 -0.92 -24.00 -1.59
N MET A 20 -0.88 -23.02 -0.68
CA MET A 20 -1.83 -21.92 -0.71
C MET A 20 -1.68 -21.09 -2.00
N PRO A 21 -2.78 -20.78 -2.69
CA PRO A 21 -2.74 -19.99 -3.91
C PRO A 21 -2.23 -18.59 -3.59
N LYS A 22 -1.06 -18.23 -4.13
CA LYS A 22 -0.51 -16.88 -4.01
C LYS A 22 -1.43 -15.90 -4.74
N GLN A 23 -1.81 -14.82 -4.07
CA GLN A 23 -2.63 -13.79 -4.68
C GLN A 23 -1.87 -13.15 -5.85
N ARG A 24 -2.46 -13.20 -7.05
CA ARG A 24 -1.92 -12.48 -8.21
C ARG A 24 -2.17 -10.98 -8.03
N LEU A 25 -1.09 -10.21 -8.06
CA LEU A 25 -1.17 -8.76 -7.99
C LEU A 25 -1.81 -8.20 -9.27
N PRO A 26 -2.73 -7.21 -9.14
CA PRO A 26 -3.20 -6.49 -10.30
C PRO A 26 -2.08 -5.63 -10.91
N THR A 27 -2.14 -5.40 -12.22
CA THR A 27 -1.11 -4.66 -12.96
C THR A 27 -0.92 -3.24 -12.42
N GLY A 28 0.30 -2.88 -12.03
CA GLY A 28 0.61 -1.57 -11.43
C GLY A 28 0.31 -1.47 -9.94
N ALA A 29 0.01 -2.58 -9.26
CA ALA A 29 -0.01 -2.63 -7.81
C ALA A 29 1.41 -2.65 -7.24
N VAL A 30 1.60 -1.92 -6.14
CA VAL A 30 2.85 -1.85 -5.38
C VAL A 30 2.63 -2.50 -4.02
N ARG A 31 3.55 -3.37 -3.63
CA ARG A 31 3.59 -4.01 -2.31
C ARG A 31 4.47 -3.21 -1.35
N PRO A 32 4.17 -3.24 -0.03
CA PRO A 32 5.10 -2.73 0.96
C PRO A 32 6.40 -3.53 0.87
N ALA A 33 7.51 -2.85 0.56
CA ALA A 33 8.84 -3.41 0.74
C ALA A 33 9.14 -3.37 2.23
N VAL A 34 9.36 -4.53 2.84
CA VAL A 34 9.76 -4.63 4.25
C VAL A 34 10.91 -5.61 4.35
N GLN A 35 11.94 -5.21 5.09
CA GLN A 35 13.02 -6.09 5.51
C GLN A 35 12.77 -6.55 6.96
N PRO A 36 12.88 -7.85 7.28
CA PRO A 36 13.25 -8.96 6.40
C PRO A 36 12.07 -9.45 5.53
N GLY A 37 12.39 -10.09 4.41
CA GLY A 37 11.38 -10.59 3.47
C GLY A 37 10.48 -11.67 4.07
N VAL A 38 9.30 -11.84 3.48
CA VAL A 38 8.23 -12.77 3.93
C VAL A 38 8.75 -14.19 4.18
N LEU A 39 9.59 -14.70 3.28
CA LEU A 39 10.18 -16.04 3.43
C LEU A 39 11.02 -16.17 4.70
N VAL A 40 11.74 -15.12 5.08
CA VAL A 40 12.60 -15.10 6.27
C VAL A 40 11.75 -14.98 7.52
N THR A 41 10.73 -14.12 7.52
CA THR A 41 9.81 -13.99 8.66
C THR A 41 9.02 -15.28 8.90
N ASP A 42 8.55 -15.93 7.83
CA ASP A 42 7.90 -17.23 7.93
C ASP A 42 8.85 -18.32 8.42
N ALA A 43 10.09 -18.38 7.90
CA ALA A 43 11.09 -19.34 8.36
C ALA A 43 11.36 -19.18 9.86
N ILE A 44 11.48 -17.94 10.35
CA ILE A 44 11.62 -17.66 11.79
C ILE A 44 10.39 -18.18 12.55
N GLY A 45 9.18 -17.91 12.07
CA GLY A 45 7.94 -18.38 12.70
C GLY A 45 7.85 -19.91 12.75
N TYR A 46 8.20 -20.61 11.67
CA TYR A 46 8.14 -22.07 11.59
C TYR A 46 9.29 -22.79 12.30
N VAL A 47 10.50 -22.23 12.31
CA VAL A 47 11.69 -22.86 12.92
C VAL A 47 11.76 -22.59 14.42
N ILE A 48 11.32 -21.41 14.88
CA ILE A 48 11.42 -21.03 16.29
C ILE A 48 10.04 -21.11 16.96
N GLY A 49 9.03 -20.47 16.36
CA GLY A 49 7.70 -20.37 16.95
C GLY A 49 6.98 -21.69 17.13
N VAL A 50 6.87 -22.47 16.05
CA VAL A 50 6.12 -23.73 16.05
C VAL A 50 6.72 -24.77 17.02
N PRO A 51 8.05 -25.00 17.07
CA PRO A 51 8.63 -25.91 18.06
C PRO A 51 8.41 -25.46 19.50
N LEU A 52 8.59 -24.16 19.80
CA LEU A 52 8.36 -23.63 21.14
C LEU A 52 6.89 -23.77 21.57
N PHE A 53 5.96 -23.53 20.65
CA PHE A 53 4.53 -23.73 20.88
C PHE A 53 4.21 -25.20 21.17
N CYS A 54 4.73 -26.13 20.34
CA CYS A 54 4.54 -27.56 20.55
C CYS A 54 5.15 -28.05 21.87
N LEU A 55 6.36 -27.60 22.22
CA LEU A 55 7.02 -27.95 23.47
C LEU A 55 6.26 -27.42 24.68
N SER A 56 5.72 -26.20 24.61
CA SER A 56 4.91 -25.64 25.70
C SER A 56 3.65 -26.47 25.97
N LEU A 57 2.94 -26.90 24.92
CA LEU A 57 1.72 -27.70 25.05
C LEU A 57 2.03 -29.12 25.52
N LEU A 58 3.10 -29.75 24.99
CA LEU A 58 3.52 -31.08 25.42
C LEU A 58 3.97 -31.08 26.87
N GLY A 59 4.74 -30.09 27.29
CA GLY A 59 5.19 -29.97 28.68
C GLY A 59 4.07 -29.62 29.65
N ALA A 60 3.05 -28.87 29.22
CA ALA A 60 1.84 -28.64 30.01
C ALA A 60 0.98 -29.92 30.13
N ALA A 61 0.92 -30.75 29.08
CA ALA A 61 0.09 -31.95 29.07
C ALA A 61 0.72 -33.17 29.75
N TYR A 62 2.06 -33.30 29.69
CA TYR A 62 2.80 -34.49 30.15
C TYR A 62 3.79 -34.20 31.29
N GLY A 63 3.91 -32.95 31.75
CA GLY A 63 4.79 -32.58 32.85
C GLY A 63 4.36 -33.25 34.15
N THR A 64 5.21 -34.11 34.71
CA THR A 64 4.91 -34.90 35.92
C THR A 64 5.07 -34.10 37.22
N GLY A 65 5.31 -32.79 37.16
CA GLY A 65 5.41 -31.91 38.33
C GLY A 65 5.03 -30.45 38.03
N SER A 66 4.44 -29.77 39.02
CA SER A 66 3.94 -28.39 38.92
C SER A 66 5.03 -27.38 38.49
N ALA A 67 6.27 -27.58 38.95
CA ALA A 67 7.40 -26.75 38.54
C ALA A 67 7.81 -26.96 37.08
N THR A 68 7.79 -28.22 36.59
CA THR A 68 8.12 -28.53 35.19
C THR A 68 7.05 -28.03 34.23
N SER A 69 5.76 -28.17 34.56
CA SER A 69 4.67 -27.62 33.76
C SER A 69 4.73 -26.09 33.68
N LEU A 70 5.08 -25.42 34.79
CA LEU A 70 5.26 -23.96 34.80
C LEU A 70 6.42 -23.52 33.89
N LEU A 71 7.56 -24.20 33.91
CA LEU A 71 8.68 -23.91 33.01
C LEU A 71 8.30 -24.08 31.54
N PHE A 72 7.60 -25.15 31.17
CA PHE A 72 7.13 -25.32 29.79
C PHE A 72 6.08 -24.28 29.37
N LEU A 73 5.24 -23.82 30.30
CA LEU A 73 4.33 -22.70 30.03
C LEU A 73 5.06 -21.38 29.77
N THR A 74 6.26 -21.15 30.35
CA THR A 74 7.04 -19.94 30.04
C THR A 74 7.49 -19.88 28.57
N LEU A 75 7.64 -21.03 27.90
CA LEU A 75 7.94 -21.11 26.46
C LEU A 75 6.78 -20.62 25.58
N LEU A 76 5.56 -20.51 26.14
CA LEU A 76 4.41 -19.93 25.44
C LEU A 76 4.63 -18.43 25.16
N ILE A 77 5.42 -17.74 26.00
CA ILE A 77 5.70 -16.31 25.83
C ILE A 77 6.43 -16.07 24.49
N PRO A 78 7.62 -16.65 24.22
CA PRO A 78 8.27 -16.50 22.93
C PRO A 78 7.48 -17.16 21.79
N ALA A 79 6.71 -18.22 22.07
CA ALA A 79 5.83 -18.81 21.06
C ALA A 79 4.71 -17.84 20.62
N SER A 80 4.14 -17.05 21.53
CA SER A 80 3.10 -16.06 21.18
C SER A 80 3.63 -14.95 20.27
N PHE A 81 4.91 -14.59 20.37
CA PHE A 81 5.54 -13.66 19.43
C PHE A 81 5.58 -14.19 17.99
N SER A 82 5.61 -15.51 17.79
CA SER A 82 5.56 -16.07 16.43
C SER A 82 4.23 -15.78 15.73
N ILE A 83 3.12 -15.70 16.46
CA ILE A 83 1.81 -15.31 15.91
C ILE A 83 1.89 -13.89 15.34
N LEU A 84 2.54 -12.98 16.07
CA LEU A 84 2.74 -11.62 15.62
C LEU A 84 3.64 -11.57 14.36
N ILE A 85 4.70 -12.39 14.30
CA ILE A 85 5.57 -12.51 13.12
C ILE A 85 4.77 -13.02 11.91
N PHE A 86 3.99 -14.08 12.05
CA PHE A 86 3.12 -14.57 10.97
C PHE A 86 2.09 -13.53 10.53
N MET A 87 1.51 -12.79 11.46
CA MET A 87 0.58 -11.70 11.13
C MET A 87 1.24 -10.60 10.31
N THR A 88 2.50 -10.26 10.60
CA THR A 88 3.26 -9.31 9.77
C THR A 88 3.55 -9.87 8.37
N ALA A 89 3.91 -11.15 8.25
CA ALA A 89 4.15 -11.81 6.96
C ALA A 89 2.87 -11.85 6.10
N ILE A 90 1.74 -12.26 6.69
CA ILE A 90 0.43 -12.27 6.02
C ILE A 90 0.06 -10.86 5.57
N ARG A 91 0.25 -9.85 6.44
CA ARG A 91 0.00 -8.45 6.08
C ARG A 91 0.84 -8.03 4.88
N GLN A 92 2.12 -8.36 4.82
CA GLN A 92 3.00 -7.98 3.72
C GLN A 92 2.59 -8.62 2.39
N GLU A 93 2.22 -9.90 2.39
CA GLU A 93 1.81 -10.62 1.16
C GLU A 93 0.46 -10.15 0.61
N THR A 94 -0.49 -9.91 1.52
CA THR A 94 -1.88 -9.63 1.16
C THR A 94 -2.18 -8.13 1.01
N SER A 95 -1.26 -7.26 1.43
CA SER A 95 -1.46 -5.82 1.33
C SER A 95 -0.79 -5.25 0.09
N TRP A 96 -1.51 -4.42 -0.64
CA TRP A 96 -1.01 -3.75 -1.84
C TRP A 96 -1.81 -2.47 -2.09
N ILE A 97 -1.19 -1.54 -2.82
CA ILE A 97 -1.86 -0.33 -3.28
C ILE A 97 -1.72 -0.19 -4.79
N ARG A 98 -2.78 0.29 -5.42
CA ARG A 98 -2.81 0.60 -6.84
C ARG A 98 -3.45 1.95 -7.06
N PHE A 99 -2.75 2.83 -7.78
CA PHE A 99 -3.28 4.13 -8.17
C PHE A 99 -3.85 4.09 -9.59
N PHE A 100 -4.95 4.81 -9.79
CA PHE A 100 -5.64 4.95 -11.06
C PHE A 100 -5.93 6.43 -11.33
N GLY A 101 -6.31 6.76 -12.56
CA GLY A 101 -6.59 8.16 -12.92
C GLY A 101 -7.68 8.85 -12.09
N ASN A 102 -8.59 8.10 -11.46
CA ASN A 102 -9.73 8.63 -10.70
C ASN A 102 -9.71 8.29 -9.20
N GLY A 103 -8.65 7.66 -8.69
CA GLY A 103 -8.58 7.22 -7.30
C GLY A 103 -7.50 6.20 -7.03
N PHE A 104 -7.66 5.45 -5.95
CA PHE A 104 -6.77 4.36 -5.59
C PHE A 104 -7.54 3.17 -5.01
N GLU A 105 -6.96 1.98 -5.16
CA GLU A 105 -7.39 0.76 -4.48
C GLU A 105 -6.31 0.36 -3.51
N VAL A 106 -6.69 0.15 -2.26
CA VAL A 106 -5.82 -0.39 -1.23
C VAL A 106 -6.41 -1.70 -0.75
N THR A 107 -5.55 -2.70 -0.64
CA THR A 107 -5.86 -3.93 0.09
C THR A 107 -5.01 -3.96 1.35
N GLN A 108 -5.64 -4.20 2.49
CA GLN A 108 -4.94 -4.47 3.76
C GLN A 108 -5.46 -5.79 4.31
N LEU A 109 -4.57 -6.76 4.57
CA LEU A 109 -4.95 -8.09 5.07
C LEU A 109 -6.03 -8.76 4.20
N GLY A 110 -5.95 -8.59 2.87
CA GLY A 110 -6.93 -9.12 1.92
C GLY A 110 -8.26 -8.35 1.82
N LEU A 111 -8.53 -7.39 2.71
CA LEU A 111 -9.70 -6.51 2.63
C LEU A 111 -9.44 -5.40 1.61
N LYS A 112 -10.24 -5.36 0.55
CA LYS A 112 -10.13 -4.39 -0.54
C LYS A 112 -10.98 -3.16 -0.25
N ALA A 113 -10.37 -1.98 -0.31
CA ALA A 113 -11.04 -0.70 -0.26
C ALA A 113 -10.69 0.11 -1.51
N ARG A 114 -11.72 0.55 -2.24
CA ARG A 114 -11.58 1.43 -3.41
C ARG A 114 -12.03 2.82 -3.04
N VAL A 115 -11.16 3.81 -3.24
CA VAL A 115 -11.43 5.21 -2.90
C VAL A 115 -11.24 6.06 -4.14
N ARG A 116 -12.29 6.79 -4.52
CA ARG A 116 -12.22 7.79 -5.60
C ARG A 116 -11.70 9.10 -5.07
N TYR A 117 -11.01 9.88 -5.90
CA TYR A 117 -10.53 11.21 -5.48
C TYR A 117 -11.67 12.16 -5.12
N THR A 118 -12.84 12.04 -5.73
CA THR A 118 -14.05 12.81 -5.37
C THR A 118 -14.55 12.56 -3.95
N ASP A 119 -14.18 11.41 -3.39
CA ASP A 119 -14.64 10.94 -2.08
C ASP A 119 -13.59 11.25 -0.99
N LEU A 120 -12.51 11.94 -1.36
CA LEU A 120 -11.51 12.49 -0.44
C LEU A 120 -11.97 13.85 0.08
N SER A 121 -11.75 14.09 1.37
CA SER A 121 -11.95 15.38 2.02
C SER A 121 -10.67 16.21 2.02
N SER A 122 -9.54 15.59 2.33
CA SER A 122 -8.25 16.29 2.43
C SER A 122 -7.07 15.34 2.31
N MET A 123 -5.89 15.90 2.06
CA MET A 123 -4.63 15.19 2.01
C MET A 123 -3.62 15.90 2.90
N ARG A 124 -2.95 15.15 3.77
CA ARG A 124 -1.91 15.67 4.69
C ARG A 124 -0.59 14.98 4.39
N VAL A 125 0.49 15.73 4.47
CA VAL A 125 1.85 15.18 4.39
C VAL A 125 2.39 15.14 5.81
N ARG A 126 2.81 13.97 6.28
CA ARG A 126 3.47 13.81 7.57
C ARG A 126 4.80 13.10 7.36
N GLN A 127 5.87 13.68 7.90
CA GLN A 127 7.14 12.98 8.03
C GLN A 127 7.03 12.02 9.21
N VAL A 128 7.22 10.73 8.95
CA VAL A 128 7.24 9.71 9.99
C VAL A 128 8.65 9.15 10.01
N ARG A 129 9.34 9.34 11.15
CA ARG A 129 10.61 8.68 11.41
C ARG A 129 10.32 7.28 11.93
N LEU A 130 10.76 6.26 11.20
CA LEU A 130 10.66 4.88 11.65
C LEU A 130 11.93 4.56 12.45
N SER A 131 11.80 4.24 13.73
CA SER A 131 12.95 3.82 14.53
C SER A 131 13.45 2.45 14.06
N ARG A 132 14.76 2.33 13.80
CA ARG A 132 15.42 1.06 13.48
C ARG A 132 15.15 0.04 14.60
N GLY A 133 14.83 -1.21 14.23
CA GLY A 133 14.55 -2.30 15.16
C GLY A 133 13.04 -2.56 15.35
N LEU A 134 12.59 -2.89 16.56
CA LEU A 134 11.18 -3.27 16.81
C LEU A 134 10.14 -2.20 16.39
N GLY A 135 10.56 -0.96 16.14
CA GLY A 135 9.72 0.11 15.60
C GLY A 135 9.05 -0.24 14.26
N TRP A 136 9.74 -0.94 13.35
CA TRP A 136 9.12 -1.39 12.09
C TRP A 136 8.03 -2.43 12.35
N PHE A 137 8.27 -3.35 13.28
CA PHE A 137 7.34 -4.40 13.68
C PHE A 137 6.07 -3.81 14.30
N PHE A 138 6.22 -2.89 15.26
CA PHE A 138 5.08 -2.18 15.86
C PHE A 138 4.37 -1.28 14.85
N ALA A 139 5.06 -0.69 13.87
CA ALA A 139 4.42 0.06 12.79
C ALA A 139 3.57 -0.84 11.88
N THR A 140 4.02 -2.07 11.62
CA THR A 140 3.25 -3.09 10.88
C THR A 140 2.15 -3.76 11.69
N LEU A 141 2.10 -3.61 13.01
CA LEU A 141 1.01 -4.10 13.86
C LEU A 141 0.04 -2.97 14.26
N GLY A 142 0.51 -1.73 14.35
CA GLY A 142 -0.17 -0.60 14.99
C GLY A 142 -1.24 0.14 14.18
N SER A 143 -1.64 -0.35 13.01
CA SER A 143 -2.74 0.25 12.23
C SER A 143 -4.07 -0.52 12.37
N GLY A 144 -4.37 -0.94 13.60
CA GLY A 144 -5.57 -1.72 13.94
C GLY A 144 -6.85 -0.90 14.10
N THR A 145 -6.80 0.43 14.00
CA THR A 145 -8.02 1.24 13.98
C THR A 145 -8.69 1.06 12.61
N ARG A 146 -9.95 0.62 12.58
CA ARG A 146 -10.78 0.48 11.35
C ARG A 146 -10.77 1.73 10.45
N ARG A 147 -10.43 2.89 11.02
CA ARG A 147 -10.33 4.18 10.32
C ARG A 147 -8.94 4.51 9.79
N ARG A 148 -7.92 3.67 9.98
CA ARG A 148 -6.54 4.01 9.61
C ARG A 148 -5.83 2.85 8.91
N ILE A 149 -5.68 2.96 7.61
CA ILE A 149 -5.00 1.99 6.76
C ILE A 149 -3.61 2.53 6.45
N ALA A 150 -2.56 1.89 6.97
CA ALA A 150 -1.18 2.33 6.79
C ALA A 150 -0.38 1.36 5.91
N LEU A 151 0.15 1.87 4.80
CA LEU A 151 1.15 1.21 3.96
C LEU A 151 2.43 2.03 4.08
N LEU A 152 3.26 1.63 5.04
CA LEU A 152 4.54 2.26 5.31
C LEU A 152 5.61 1.56 4.46
N GLY A 153 6.50 2.37 3.88
CA GLY A 153 7.67 1.89 3.15
C GLY A 153 8.85 1.65 4.10
N ASP A 154 9.92 1.09 3.55
CA ASP A 154 11.14 0.68 4.24
C ASP A 154 12.05 1.85 4.67
N ALA A 155 11.78 3.08 4.23
CA ALA A 155 12.69 4.20 4.47
C ALA A 155 12.62 4.76 5.90
N GLU A 156 13.81 4.97 6.48
CA GLU A 156 14.06 5.51 7.82
C GLU A 156 13.36 6.87 8.05
N ASP A 157 13.35 7.72 7.02
CA ASP A 157 12.66 9.00 6.97
C ASP A 157 11.66 9.03 5.81
N SER A 158 10.58 8.26 5.91
CA SER A 158 9.56 8.23 4.86
C SER A 158 8.58 9.40 4.98
N LYS A 159 8.46 10.19 3.90
CA LYS A 159 7.34 11.14 3.76
C LYS A 159 6.07 10.34 3.51
N THR A 160 5.18 10.31 4.51
CA THR A 160 3.91 9.61 4.45
C THR A 160 2.80 10.57 4.04
N LEU A 161 2.02 10.17 3.05
CA LEU A 161 0.85 10.86 2.55
C LEU A 161 -0.39 10.26 3.20
N ILE A 162 -1.14 11.08 3.93
CA ILE A 162 -2.37 10.68 4.61
C ILE A 162 -3.53 11.23 3.80
N PHE A 163 -4.27 10.34 3.15
CA PHE A 163 -5.52 10.65 2.45
C PHE A 163 -6.68 10.48 3.42
N VAL A 164 -7.49 11.51 3.61
CA VAL A 164 -8.68 11.45 4.46
C VAL A 164 -9.89 11.37 3.55
N SER A 165 -10.70 10.32 3.69
CA SER A 165 -11.99 10.23 3.02
C SER A 165 -13.05 11.07 3.75
N LYS A 166 -14.08 11.51 3.02
CA LYS A 166 -15.28 12.15 3.60
C LYS A 166 -15.94 11.34 4.72
N GLY A 167 -15.78 10.01 4.70
CA GLY A 167 -16.23 9.11 5.77
C GLY A 167 -15.33 9.07 7.01
N GLY A 168 -14.27 9.88 7.07
CA GLY A 168 -13.32 9.95 8.19
C GLY A 168 -12.29 8.83 8.23
N THR A 169 -12.18 8.02 7.17
CA THR A 169 -11.13 6.99 7.06
C THR A 169 -9.85 7.60 6.51
N GLU A 170 -8.75 7.41 7.22
CA GLU A 170 -7.40 7.82 6.86
C GLU A 170 -6.65 6.67 6.17
N PHE A 171 -6.06 6.96 5.02
CA PHE A 171 -5.16 6.07 4.29
C PHE A 171 -3.77 6.70 4.30
N ALA A 172 -2.86 6.12 5.06
CA ALA A 172 -1.47 6.55 5.13
C ALA A 172 -0.63 5.72 4.16
N VAL A 173 0.01 6.36 3.19
CA VAL A 173 0.82 5.71 2.15
C VAL A 173 2.18 6.40 2.08
N SER A 174 3.26 5.65 2.14
CA SER A 174 4.60 6.22 1.90
C SER A 174 4.69 6.76 0.47
N SER A 175 5.18 8.00 0.31
CA SER A 175 5.35 8.64 -1.00
C SER A 175 6.28 7.87 -1.93
N GLU A 176 7.24 7.12 -1.39
CA GLU A 176 8.18 6.29 -2.15
C GLU A 176 7.51 5.08 -2.82
N MET A 177 6.39 4.62 -2.26
CA MET A 177 5.63 3.51 -2.82
C MET A 177 4.71 3.93 -3.98
N ILE A 178 4.61 5.23 -4.27
CA ILE A 178 3.75 5.75 -5.33
C ILE A 178 4.55 5.84 -6.62
N PRO A 179 4.28 5.00 -7.63
CA PRO A 179 5.11 4.90 -8.83
C PRO A 179 5.08 6.18 -9.69
N ASP A 180 4.06 7.02 -9.55
CA ASP A 180 3.97 8.34 -10.18
C ASP A 180 3.17 9.30 -9.29
N LEU A 181 3.84 9.86 -8.29
CA LEU A 181 3.25 10.83 -7.37
C LEU A 181 2.69 12.06 -8.11
N GLN A 182 3.38 12.52 -9.16
CA GLN A 182 2.96 13.71 -9.89
C GLN A 182 1.62 13.49 -10.60
N ARG A 183 1.42 12.33 -11.23
CA ARG A 183 0.14 11.98 -11.86
C ARG A 183 -1.00 11.81 -10.86
N VAL A 184 -0.72 11.24 -9.69
CA VAL A 184 -1.71 11.15 -8.59
C VAL A 184 -2.14 12.54 -8.13
N LEU A 185 -1.18 13.46 -7.89
CA LEU A 185 -1.48 14.83 -7.49
C LEU A 185 -2.27 15.60 -8.56
N ILE A 186 -1.97 15.39 -9.84
CA ILE A 186 -2.74 15.96 -10.96
C ILE A 186 -4.16 15.40 -10.99
N GLY A 187 -4.33 14.11 -10.76
CA GLY A 187 -5.65 13.46 -10.69
C GLY A 187 -6.51 14.00 -9.54
N MET A 188 -5.89 14.27 -8.39
CA MET A 188 -6.55 14.87 -7.23
C MET A 188 -6.94 16.34 -7.47
N ASP A 189 -6.03 17.15 -7.99
CA ASP A 189 -6.27 18.56 -8.32
C ASP A 189 -7.35 18.69 -9.41
N ARG A 190 -7.44 17.72 -10.34
CA ARG A 190 -8.54 17.61 -11.30
C ARG A 190 -9.88 17.27 -10.62
N ALA A 191 -9.87 16.43 -9.59
CA ALA A 191 -11.07 16.07 -8.84
C ALA A 191 -11.55 17.17 -7.88
N GLY A 192 -10.85 18.31 -7.82
CA GLY A 192 -11.18 19.43 -6.93
C GLY A 192 -10.72 19.22 -5.49
N VAL A 193 -9.84 18.25 -5.23
CA VAL A 193 -9.26 18.03 -3.89
C VAL A 193 -8.08 18.98 -3.71
N GLU A 194 -8.04 19.67 -2.58
CA GLU A 194 -6.93 20.56 -2.25
C GLU A 194 -5.62 19.78 -2.14
N LEU A 195 -4.58 20.31 -2.79
CA LEU A 195 -3.23 19.78 -2.67
C LEU A 195 -2.71 19.96 -1.23
N PRO A 196 -1.90 19.03 -0.73
CA PRO A 196 -1.45 19.05 0.67
C PRO A 196 -0.59 20.28 0.99
N GLU A 197 -0.70 20.77 2.24
CA GLU A 197 -0.04 21.99 2.74
C GLU A 197 1.50 21.92 2.72
N GLY A 198 2.09 20.72 2.65
CA GLY A 198 3.54 20.52 2.57
C GLY A 198 4.17 20.70 1.18
N ILE A 199 3.37 21.02 0.14
CA ILE A 199 3.86 21.25 -1.23
C ILE A 199 4.08 22.74 -1.46
N SER A 200 5.26 23.09 -2.01
CA SER A 200 5.60 24.49 -2.31
C SER A 200 4.64 25.10 -3.34
N GLU A 201 4.40 26.42 -3.26
CA GLU A 201 3.55 27.11 -4.25
C GLU A 201 4.04 26.93 -5.70
N ARG A 202 5.36 26.84 -5.88
CA ARG A 202 5.99 26.59 -7.19
C ARG A 202 5.58 25.23 -7.74
N GLU A 203 5.60 24.19 -6.91
CA GLU A 203 5.15 22.84 -7.28
C GLU A 203 3.64 22.79 -7.54
N ARG A 204 2.82 23.45 -6.71
CA ARG A 204 1.37 23.59 -6.96
C ARG A 204 1.10 24.23 -8.32
N LYS A 205 1.80 25.33 -8.65
CA LYS A 205 1.67 26.01 -9.95
C LYS A 205 2.18 25.16 -11.11
N LYS A 206 3.20 24.31 -10.89
CA LYS A 206 3.69 23.35 -11.89
C LYS A 206 2.63 22.26 -12.14
N ILE A 207 2.06 21.68 -11.10
CA ILE A 207 0.99 20.66 -11.19
C ILE A 207 -0.20 21.20 -11.98
N ARG A 208 -0.69 22.41 -11.65
CA ARG A 208 -1.79 23.06 -12.39
C ARG A 208 -1.48 23.29 -13.88
N ARG A 209 -0.28 23.78 -14.19
CA ARG A 209 0.18 23.97 -15.58
C ARG A 209 0.29 22.65 -16.36
N VAL A 210 0.68 21.56 -15.69
CA VAL A 210 0.78 20.25 -16.33
C VAL A 210 -0.61 19.63 -16.51
N ARG A 211 -1.51 19.80 -15.52
CA ARG A 211 -2.93 19.43 -15.63
C ARG A 211 -3.57 20.10 -16.85
N GLU A 212 -3.37 21.42 -16.99
CA GLU A 212 -3.85 22.17 -18.14
C GLU A 212 -3.26 21.62 -19.44
N ARG A 213 -1.94 21.39 -19.53
CA ARG A 213 -1.35 20.82 -20.75
C ARG A 213 -1.88 19.42 -21.11
N MET A 214 -2.14 18.55 -20.13
CA MET A 214 -2.60 17.18 -20.39
C MET A 214 -4.10 17.06 -20.66
N TYR A 215 -4.92 17.94 -20.07
CA TYR A 215 -6.38 17.82 -20.11
C TYR A 215 -7.09 19.03 -20.71
N ARG A 216 -6.35 20.03 -21.22
CA ARG A 216 -6.91 21.05 -22.10
C ARG A 216 -7.52 20.30 -23.29
N LYS A 217 -8.85 20.34 -23.38
CA LYS A 217 -9.53 20.00 -24.61
C LYS A 217 -8.84 20.81 -25.71
N PRO A 218 -8.51 20.23 -26.88
CA PRO A 218 -8.15 21.07 -28.02
C PRO A 218 -9.23 22.13 -28.10
N ASP A 219 -8.83 23.41 -28.08
CA ASP A 219 -9.79 24.48 -28.35
C ASP A 219 -10.47 24.05 -29.65
N GLU A 220 -11.80 23.88 -29.63
CA GLU A 220 -12.54 23.55 -30.85
C GLU A 220 -12.05 24.55 -31.89
N PRO A 221 -11.48 24.09 -33.01
CA PRO A 221 -10.87 25.00 -33.96
C PRO A 221 -11.97 25.98 -34.32
N ASN A 222 -11.73 27.27 -34.07
CA ASN A 222 -12.72 28.30 -34.24
C ASN A 222 -13.11 28.27 -35.73
N MET A 223 -14.20 27.57 -36.06
CA MET A 223 -14.53 27.16 -37.44
C MET A 223 -14.60 28.39 -38.35
N GLU A 224 -15.02 29.51 -37.78
CA GLU A 224 -15.04 30.83 -38.39
C GLU A 224 -13.66 31.31 -38.87
N GLN A 225 -12.59 31.09 -38.09
CA GLN A 225 -11.24 31.50 -38.49
C GLN A 225 -10.66 30.61 -39.61
N LEU A 226 -11.02 29.32 -39.62
CA LEU A 226 -10.66 28.39 -40.70
C LEU A 226 -11.40 28.71 -42.00
N ASP A 227 -12.68 29.07 -41.91
CA ASP A 227 -13.49 29.45 -43.07
C ASP A 227 -13.04 30.81 -43.63
N VAL A 228 -12.72 31.80 -42.78
CA VAL A 228 -12.13 33.08 -43.22
C VAL A 228 -10.78 32.85 -43.90
N ALA A 229 -9.92 31.99 -43.35
CA ALA A 229 -8.64 31.65 -43.98
C ALA A 229 -8.82 30.93 -45.33
N ARG A 230 -9.82 30.06 -45.45
CA ARG A 230 -10.15 29.34 -46.69
C ARG A 230 -10.71 30.28 -47.75
N ILE A 231 -11.59 31.21 -47.38
CA ILE A 231 -12.12 32.25 -48.27
C ILE A 231 -11.00 33.17 -48.74
N ALA A 232 -10.14 33.65 -47.83
CA ALA A 232 -9.01 34.51 -48.18
C ALA A 232 -8.01 33.84 -49.14
N ALA A 233 -7.73 32.55 -48.94
CA ALA A 233 -6.88 31.76 -49.85
C ALA A 233 -7.53 31.60 -51.24
N THR A 234 -8.85 31.44 -51.29
CA THR A 234 -9.62 31.30 -52.55
C THR A 234 -9.63 32.62 -53.32
N VAL A 235 -9.84 33.75 -52.64
CA VAL A 235 -9.81 35.09 -53.24
C VAL A 235 -8.42 35.41 -53.80
N ARG A 236 -7.34 35.11 -53.07
CA ARG A 236 -5.96 35.31 -53.56
C ARG A 236 -5.67 34.50 -54.82
N LYS A 237 -6.09 33.24 -54.87
CA LYS A 237 -5.94 32.39 -56.06
C LYS A 237 -6.71 32.95 -57.25
N TYR A 238 -7.90 33.51 -57.02
CA TYR A 238 -8.70 34.12 -58.09
C TYR A 238 -8.07 35.40 -58.64
N GLN A 239 -7.54 36.25 -57.75
CA GLN A 239 -6.82 37.47 -58.13
C GLN A 239 -5.54 37.19 -58.93
N GLN A 240 -4.79 36.15 -58.54
CA GLN A 240 -3.60 35.71 -59.30
C GLN A 240 -3.90 35.11 -60.67
N ARG A 241 -5.15 34.68 -60.90
CA ARG A 241 -5.57 34.06 -62.17
C ARG A 241 -6.16 35.09 -63.15
N ASN A 242 -6.56 36.25 -62.65
CA ASN A 242 -7.17 37.35 -63.40
C ASN A 242 -6.25 38.57 -63.57
N ALA A 243 -5.01 38.48 -63.10
CA ALA A 243 -3.92 39.44 -63.34
C ALA A 243 -2.93 38.80 -64.32
#